data_AF-A0A4V2PVZ1-F1
#
_entry.id   AF-A0A4V2PVZ1-F1
#
_cell.length_a   1.000
_cell.length_b   1.000
_cell.length_c   1.000
_cell.angle_alpha   90.00
_cell.angle_beta   90.00
_cell.angle_gamma   90.00
#
_symmetry.space_group_name_H-M   'P 1'
#
loop_
_entity.id
_entity.type
_entity.pdbx_description
1 polymer ?
#
loop_
_entity_poly.entity_id
_entity_poly.type
_entity_poly.pdbx_seq_one_letter_code
_entity_poly.pdbx_strand_id
1 'polypeptide(L)' 'MSNVERLQQAGLIQIHHPLTDAEIQSVNQLSPAEIDALISVRVKLGDEFFQRKVQDGDSHRMGTLLL' A
#
# COMPACT_ATOMS: atom_id res chain seq x y z
N MET A 1 5.15 15.47 -11.26
CA MET A 1 4.86 14.51 -10.17
C MET A 1 3.95 13.44 -10.74
N SER A 2 4.38 12.18 -10.68
CA SER A 2 3.63 10.99 -11.11
C SER A 2 2.58 10.57 -10.07
N ASN A 3 1.62 9.77 -10.49
CA ASN A 3 0.61 9.23 -9.58
C ASN A 3 1.23 8.33 -8.52
N VAL A 4 2.28 7.58 -8.88
CA VAL A 4 3.04 6.74 -7.95
C VAL A 4 3.65 7.59 -6.84
N GLU A 5 4.30 8.71 -7.17
CA GLU A 5 4.87 9.63 -6.19
C GLU A 5 3.79 10.22 -5.26
N ARG A 6 2.61 10.58 -5.80
CA ARG A 6 1.48 11.07 -4.99
C ARG A 6 1.01 10.01 -3.98
N LEU A 7 0.90 8.76 -4.39
CA LEU A 7 0.49 7.66 -3.52
C LEU A 7 1.58 7.26 -2.51
N GLN A 8 2.86 7.39 -2.87
CA GLN A 8 4.00 7.18 -1.96
C GLN A 8 4.06 8.25 -0.88
N GLN A 9 3.91 9.53 -1.24
CA GLN A 9 3.80 10.63 -0.27
C GLN A 9 2.59 10.48 0.62
N ALA A 10 1.48 10.04 0.04
CA ALA A 10 0.29 9.68 0.77
C ALA A 10 0.40 8.31 1.45
N GLY A 11 1.57 7.68 1.59
CA GLY A 11 1.81 6.45 2.36
C GLY A 11 0.91 5.26 2.03
N LEU A 12 0.30 5.25 0.83
CA LEU A 12 -0.48 4.13 0.30
C LEU A 12 0.42 3.09 -0.37
N ILE A 13 1.54 3.55 -0.93
CA ILE A 13 2.60 2.71 -1.49
C ILE A 13 3.85 2.96 -0.65
N GLN A 14 4.53 1.90 -0.21
CA GLN A 14 5.79 2.08 0.51
C GLN A 14 6.87 2.57 -0.46
N ILE A 15 7.66 3.55 -0.04
CA ILE A 15 8.69 4.21 -0.86
C ILE A 15 9.75 3.21 -1.38
N HIS A 16 10.00 2.12 -0.64
CA HIS A 16 10.96 1.07 -1.00
C HIS A 16 10.29 -0.23 -1.48
N HIS A 17 8.98 -0.23 -1.73
CA HIS A 17 8.35 -1.41 -2.32
C HIS A 17 8.72 -1.51 -3.80
N PRO A 18 9.35 -2.62 -4.25
CA PRO A 18 9.65 -2.79 -5.66
C PRO A 18 8.32 -2.96 -6.42
N LEU A 19 7.97 -1.95 -7.21
CA LEU A 19 6.84 -2.03 -8.13
C LEU A 19 7.34 -2.54 -9.49
N THR A 20 6.60 -3.46 -10.08
CA THR A 20 6.81 -3.86 -11.48
C THR A 20 6.38 -2.76 -12.43
N ASP A 21 6.93 -2.74 -13.65
CA ASP A 21 6.54 -1.78 -14.69
C ASP A 21 5.02 -1.82 -15.00
N ALA A 22 4.41 -3.01 -14.90
CA ALA A 22 2.97 -3.18 -15.07
C ALA A 22 2.17 -2.46 -13.97
N GLU A 23 2.59 -2.57 -12.71
CA GLU A 23 1.95 -1.88 -11.59
C GLU A 23 2.12 -0.37 -11.68
N ILE A 24 3.31 0.10 -12.05
CA ILE A 24 3.58 1.52 -12.29
C ILE A 24 2.67 2.06 -13.40
N GLN A 25 2.50 1.30 -14.48
CA GLN A 25 1.62 1.68 -15.58
C GLN A 25 0.16 1.74 -15.11
N SER A 26 -0.32 0.74 -14.37
CA SER A 26 -1.69 0.74 -13.83
C SER A 26 -1.94 1.93 -12.90
N VAL A 27 -0.99 2.29 -12.04
CA VAL A 27 -1.11 3.46 -11.15
C VAL A 27 -1.08 4.78 -11.94
N ASN A 28 -0.26 4.87 -12.98
CA ASN A 28 -0.21 6.06 -13.83
C ASN A 28 -1.43 6.20 -14.75
N GLN A 29 -2.20 5.12 -14.97
CA GLN A 29 -3.48 5.17 -15.68
C GLN A 29 -4.64 5.67 -14.83
N LEU A 30 -4.48 5.76 -13.50
CA LEU A 30 -5.51 6.29 -12.61
C LEU A 30 -5.77 7.77 -12.87
N SER A 31 -7.04 8.14 -12.85
CA SER A 31 -7.47 9.52 -12.99
C SER A 31 -7.10 10.33 -11.74
N PRO A 32 -6.91 11.66 -11.86
CA PRO A 32 -6.65 12.51 -10.69
C PRO A 32 -7.69 12.36 -9.58
N ALA A 33 -8.98 12.25 -9.94
CA ALA A 33 -10.07 12.05 -8.98
C ALA A 33 -9.97 10.72 -8.23
N GLU A 34 -9.49 9.65 -8.87
CA GLU A 34 -9.31 8.34 -8.24
C GLU A 34 -8.15 8.39 -7.24
N ILE A 35 -7.05 9.05 -7.61
CA ILE A 35 -5.91 9.28 -6.70
C ILE A 35 -6.36 10.08 -5.47
N ASP A 36 -7.09 11.18 -5.66
CA ASP A 36 -7.58 11.99 -4.54
C ASP A 36 -8.60 11.23 -3.67
N ALA A 37 -9.43 10.36 -4.26
CA ALA A 37 -10.31 9.48 -3.50
C ALA A 37 -9.52 8.48 -2.64
N LEU A 38 -8.48 7.85 -3.19
CA LEU A 38 -7.61 6.92 -2.46
C LEU A 38 -6.92 7.62 -1.27
N ILE A 39 -6.38 8.82 -1.50
CA ILE A 39 -5.76 9.64 -0.45
C ILE A 39 -6.79 10.01 0.62
N SER A 40 -7.98 10.46 0.21
CA SER A 40 -9.06 10.81 1.14
C SER A 40 -9.51 9.62 1.99
N VAL A 41 -9.61 8.43 1.38
CA VAL A 41 -9.95 7.19 2.09
C VAL A 41 -8.87 6.85 3.11
N ARG A 42 -7.57 7.00 2.76
CA ARG A 42 -6.49 6.79 3.74
C ARG A 42 -6.61 7.73 4.94
N VAL A 43 -6.79 9.03 4.67
CA VAL A 43 -6.94 10.05 5.73
C VAL A 43 -8.12 9.74 6.63
N LYS A 44 -9.26 9.30 6.07
CA LYS A 44 -10.46 8.96 6.84
C LYS A 44 -10.30 7.69 7.67
N LEU A 45 -9.61 6.68 7.14
CA LEU A 45 -9.38 5.41 7.82
C LEU A 45 -8.29 5.52 8.90
N GLY A 46 -7.39 6.49 8.77
CA GLY A 46 -6.31 6.75 9.72
C GLY A 46 -5.19 5.70 9.65
N ASP A 47 -4.03 6.05 10.21
CA ASP A 47 -2.84 5.18 10.18
C ASP A 47 -3.06 3.85 10.90
N GLU A 48 -3.90 3.82 11.94
CA GLU A 48 -4.21 2.59 12.69
C GLU A 48 -4.86 1.51 11.82
N PHE A 49 -5.72 1.89 10.86
CA PHE A 49 -6.37 0.94 9.97
C PHE A 49 -5.37 0.26 9.02
N PHE A 50 -4.41 1.04 8.51
CA PHE A 50 -3.37 0.53 7.60
C PHE A 50 -2.28 -0.24 8.33
N GLN A 51 -1.99 0.07 9.59
CA GLN A 51 -1.08 -0.73 10.43
C GLN A 51 -1.68 -2.09 10.81
N ARG A 52 -3.00 -2.18 10.98
CA ARG A 52 -3.69 -3.39 11.47
C ARG A 52 -3.71 -4.55 10.46
N LYS A 53 -3.34 -4.34 9.20
CA LYS A 53 -3.41 -5.36 8.13
C LYS A 53 -2.07 -5.94 7.69
N VAL A 54 -0.94 -5.48 8.22
CA VAL A 54 0.40 -6.00 7.84
C VAL A 54 0.91 -7.10 8.79
N GLN A 55 0.24 -7.34 9.92
CA GLN A 55 0.66 -8.39 10.88
C GLN A 55 0.01 -9.76 10.68
N ASP A 56 -1.07 -9.86 9.89
CA ASP A 56 -1.85 -11.12 9.77
C ASP A 56 -1.56 -11.92 8.48
N GLY A 57 -0.66 -11.44 7.62
CA GLY A 57 -0.37 -12.03 6.31
C GLY A 57 0.80 -13.02 6.25
N ASP A 58 1.64 -13.10 7.30
CA ASP A 58 2.88 -13.89 7.31
C ASP A 58 2.92 -14.93 8.45
N SER A 59 1.78 -15.57 8.74
CA SER A 59 1.72 -16.72 9.64
C SER A 59 1.27 -17.98 8.91
N HIS A 60 1.98 -18.32 7.83
CA HIS A 60 2.02 -19.68 7.31
C HIS A 60 3.38 -20.33 7.61
N ARG A 61 3.40 -21.04 8.75
CA ARG A 61 3.93 -22.41 8.90
C ARG A 61 5.45 -22.61 9.10
N MET A 62 5.74 -23.27 10.24
CA MET A 62 6.85 -24.19 10.56
C MET A 62 8.07 -23.61 11.30
N GLY A 63 7.84 -23.17 12.54
CA GLY A 63 8.83 -23.31 13.61
C GLY A 63 8.50 -24.55 14.43
N THR A 64 9.34 -25.59 14.32
CA THR A 64 9.30 -26.83 15.12
C THR A 64 9.16 -26.50 16.62
N LEU A 65 8.04 -26.89 17.24
CA LEU A 65 7.91 -26.92 18.69
C LEU A 65 8.68 -28.14 19.21
N LEU A 66 9.80 -27.86 19.88
CA LEU A 66 10.47 -28.79 20.80
C LEU A 66 9.50 -29.14 21.95
N LEU A 67 9.23 -30.43 22.11
CA LEU A 67 8.73 -31.09 23.32
C LEU A 67 9.43 -32.44 23.45
#